data_AF-A0A954BMY4-F1
#
_entry.id   AF-A0A954BMY4-F1
#
_cell.length_a   1.000
_cell.length_b   1.000
_cell.length_c   1.000
_cell.angle_alpha   90.00
_cell.angle_beta   90.00
_cell.angle_gamma   90.00
#
_symmetry.space_group_name_H-M   'P 1'
#
loop_
_entity.id
_entity.type
_entity.pdbx_description
1 polymer ?
#
loop_
_entity_poly.entity_id
_entity_poly.type
_entity_poly.pdbx_seq_one_letter_code
_entity_poly.pdbx_strand_id
1 'polypeptide(L)'
;MESGTLADWLEHSFGWMAWTWVTGTFFLTILGLLVVMTVWELAMPTVQRKGFLPISTTRGDRFFIGLLSSAFIHLAWLGLVGAGLTWALAICAAWMVVLLRYG
;
A
#
# COMPACT_ATOMS: atom_id res chain seq x y z
N MET A 1 -13.78 -16.52 37.00
CA MET A 1 -13.36 -15.12 37.26
C MET A 1 -12.16 -14.90 36.36
N GLU A 2 -12.43 -14.54 35.10
CA GLU A 2 -11.38 -14.16 34.15
C GLU A 2 -10.68 -12.95 34.74
N SER A 3 -9.37 -13.01 34.90
CA SER A 3 -8.59 -11.87 35.34
C SER A 3 -8.84 -10.75 34.33
N GLY A 4 -9.43 -9.64 34.75
CA GLY A 4 -9.58 -8.45 33.92
C GLY A 4 -8.26 -7.71 33.79
N THR A 5 -7.14 -8.40 33.58
CA THR A 5 -5.83 -7.75 33.48
C THR A 5 -5.71 -7.07 32.12
N LEU A 6 -5.02 -5.93 32.07
CA LEU A 6 -4.77 -5.22 30.81
C LEU A 6 -4.09 -6.12 29.78
N ALA A 7 -3.27 -7.08 30.21
CA ALA A 7 -2.65 -8.07 29.33
C ALA A 7 -3.69 -8.95 28.64
N ASP A 8 -4.67 -9.48 29.37
CA ASP A 8 -5.74 -10.31 28.81
C ASP A 8 -6.58 -9.54 27.77
N TRP A 9 -6.87 -8.27 28.05
CA TRP A 9 -7.56 -7.38 27.10
C TRP A 9 -6.74 -7.11 25.85
N LEU A 10 -5.44 -6.88 25.99
CA LEU A 10 -4.55 -6.64 24.87
C LEU A 10 -4.37 -7.90 24.03
N GLU A 11 -4.20 -9.07 24.65
CA GLU A 11 -4.10 -10.35 23.94
C GLU A 11 -5.39 -10.68 23.19
N HIS A 12 -6.55 -10.48 23.79
CA HIS A 12 -7.82 -10.69 23.09
C HIS A 12 -8.03 -9.68 21.95
N SER A 13 -7.69 -8.41 22.18
CA SER A 13 -7.93 -7.32 21.22
C SER A 13 -6.94 -7.30 20.06
N PHE A 14 -5.71 -7.79 20.25
CA PHE A 14 -4.68 -7.84 19.20
C PHE A 14 -4.44 -9.27 18.69
N GLY A 15 -4.83 -10.32 19.41
CA GLY A 15 -4.58 -11.72 19.03
C GLY A 15 -5.32 -12.21 17.78
N TRP A 16 -6.24 -11.41 17.22
CA TRP A 16 -6.93 -11.71 15.96
C TRP A 16 -6.00 -11.75 14.75
N MET A 17 -4.84 -11.09 14.82
CA MET A 17 -3.81 -11.16 13.80
C MET A 17 -2.51 -11.67 14.42
N ALA A 18 -1.80 -12.53 13.70
CA ALA A 18 -0.43 -12.85 14.05
C ALA A 18 0.45 -11.61 13.82
N TRP A 19 0.63 -10.79 14.85
CA TRP A 19 1.48 -9.61 14.82
C TRP A 19 2.95 -10.02 14.80
N THR A 20 3.46 -10.22 13.59
CA THR A 20 4.89 -10.41 13.33
C THR A 20 5.52 -9.07 12.94
N TRP A 21 6.85 -9.01 13.01
CA TRP A 21 7.60 -7.85 12.52
C TRP A 21 7.24 -7.51 11.06
N VAL A 22 7.12 -8.53 10.21
CA VAL A 22 6.78 -8.38 8.79
C VAL A 22 5.38 -7.78 8.61
N THR A 23 4.36 -8.37 9.25
CA THR A 23 2.98 -7.87 9.12
C THR A 23 2.81 -6.49 9.74
N GLY A 24 3.48 -6.20 10.86
CA GLY A 24 3.47 -4.87 11.49
C GLY A 24 4.04 -3.79 10.57
N THR A 25 5.21 -4.05 9.96
CA THR A 25 5.80 -3.11 8.99
C THR A 25 4.94 -2.87 7.75
N PHE A 26 4.22 -3.90 7.27
CA PHE A 26 3.26 -3.74 6.16
C PHE A 26 2.13 -2.76 6.52
N PHE A 27 1.44 -2.97 7.64
CA PHE A 27 0.35 -2.07 8.05
C PHE A 27 0.84 -0.66 8.37
N LEU A 28 2.01 -0.53 8.99
CA LEU A 28 2.62 0.79 9.23
C LEU A 28 2.94 1.50 7.92
N THR A 29 3.41 0.77 6.91
CA THR A 29 3.66 1.32 5.57
C THR A 29 2.36 1.82 4.95
N ILE A 30 1.28 1.02 4.97
CA ILE A 30 -0.03 1.44 4.45
C ILE A 30 -0.54 2.69 5.18
N LEU A 31 -0.44 2.72 6.52
CA LEU A 31 -0.83 3.88 7.32
C LEU A 31 -0.04 5.13 6.93
N GLY A 32 1.29 5.01 6.79
CA GLY A 32 2.16 6.10 6.36
C GLY A 32 1.79 6.61 4.96
N LEU A 33 1.48 5.72 4.02
CA LEU A 33 1.06 6.08 2.67
C LEU A 33 -0.28 6.83 2.67
N LEU A 34 -1.24 6.41 3.48
CA LEU A 34 -2.51 7.11 3.65
C LEU A 34 -2.29 8.52 4.22
N VAL A 35 -1.49 8.65 5.28
CA VAL A 35 -1.16 9.95 5.89
C VAL A 35 -0.48 10.88 4.90
N VAL A 36 0.52 10.39 4.17
CA VAL A 36 1.22 11.17 3.13
C VAL A 36 0.23 11.67 2.09
N MET A 37 -0.67 10.81 1.61
CA MET A 37 -1.68 11.21 0.60
C MET A 37 -2.68 12.23 1.15
N THR A 38 -3.16 12.04 2.39
CA THR A 38 -4.05 13.01 3.04
C THR A 38 -3.37 14.37 3.19
N VAL A 39 -2.12 14.40 3.66
CA VAL A 39 -1.35 15.65 3.78
C VAL A 39 -1.14 16.30 2.41
N TRP A 40 -0.85 15.51 1.38
CA TRP A 40 -0.61 16.01 0.03
C TRP A 40 -1.88 16.57 -0.63
N GLU A 41 -3.04 15.94 -0.42
CA GLU A 41 -4.33 16.47 -0.91
C GLU A 41 -4.74 17.76 -0.19
N LEU A 42 -4.48 17.85 1.12
CA LEU A 42 -4.70 19.07 1.90
C LEU A 42 -3.78 20.20 1.45
N ALA A 43 -2.51 19.90 1.15
CA ALA A 43 -1.52 20.89 0.72
C ALA A 43 -1.72 21.34 -0.74
N MET A 44 -2.18 20.45 -1.61
CA MET A 44 -2.38 20.72 -3.04
C MET A 44 -3.76 20.23 -3.48
N PRO A 45 -4.82 21.05 -3.32
CA PRO A 45 -6.17 20.71 -3.78
C PRO A 45 -6.13 20.39 -5.27
N THR A 46 -6.43 19.13 -5.60
CA THR A 46 -6.23 18.58 -6.93
C THR A 46 -7.36 19.02 -7.86
N VAL A 47 -7.00 19.64 -8.99
CA VAL A 47 -7.93 19.80 -10.11
C VAL A 47 -8.11 18.44 -10.78
N GLN A 48 -9.33 17.89 -10.75
CA GLN A 48 -9.67 16.66 -11.48
C GLN A 48 -9.31 16.82 -12.96
N ARG A 49 -8.35 16.04 -13.44
CA ARG A 49 -8.03 15.94 -14.87
C ARG A 49 -8.35 14.53 -15.35
N LYS A 50 -9.06 14.44 -16.47
CA LYS A 50 -9.25 13.18 -17.20
C LYS A 50 -7.92 12.81 -17.86
N GLY A 51 -7.37 11.66 -17.49
CA GLY A 51 -6.19 11.05 -18.11
C GLY A 51 -6.59 9.83 -18.93
N PHE A 52 -5.79 8.76 -18.86
CA PHE A 52 -5.92 7.55 -19.68
C PHE A 52 -7.13 6.65 -19.37
N LEU A 53 -7.65 6.66 -18.14
CA LEU A 53 -8.90 5.96 -17.79
C LEU A 53 -10.10 6.91 -17.94
N PRO A 54 -11.26 6.45 -18.46
CA PRO A 54 -12.50 7.23 -18.57
C PRO A 54 -13.20 7.47 -17.21
N ILE A 55 -12.43 7.62 -16.14
CA ILE A 55 -12.87 7.87 -14.76
C ILE A 55 -12.04 9.03 -14.21
N SER A 56 -12.67 9.94 -13.46
CA SER A 56 -11.95 11.06 -12.81
C SER A 56 -11.14 10.54 -11.62
N THR A 57 -9.89 10.14 -11.85
CA THR A 57 -8.96 9.72 -10.78
C THR A 57 -8.27 10.94 -10.17
N THR A 58 -8.19 11.03 -8.83
CA THR A 58 -7.34 12.01 -8.15
C THR A 58 -5.85 11.62 -8.26
N ARG A 59 -4.95 12.49 -7.81
CA ARG A 59 -3.52 12.14 -7.69
C ARG A 59 -3.29 10.98 -6.72
N GLY A 60 -4.09 10.92 -5.65
CA GLY A 60 -4.07 9.83 -4.67
C GLY A 60 -4.50 8.49 -5.28
N ASP A 61 -5.58 8.48 -6.06
CA ASP A 61 -6.08 7.26 -6.72
C ASP A 61 -5.03 6.61 -7.63
N ARG A 62 -4.27 7.43 -8.37
CA ARG A 62 -3.22 6.96 -9.28
C ARG A 62 -2.05 6.31 -8.55
N PHE A 63 -1.67 6.87 -7.41
CA PHE A 63 -0.63 6.31 -6.56
C PHE A 63 -1.07 4.97 -5.93
N PHE A 64 -2.31 4.90 -5.45
CA PHE A 64 -2.87 3.65 -4.90
C PHE A 64 -2.98 2.54 -5.95
N ILE A 65 -3.47 2.87 -7.15
CA ILE A 65 -3.54 1.92 -8.28
C ILE A 65 -2.13 1.45 -8.69
N GLY A 66 -1.15 2.33 -8.66
CA GLY A 66 0.26 1.98 -8.89
C GLY A 66 0.83 1.01 -7.87
N LEU A 67 0.53 1.21 -6.58
CA LEU A 67 0.92 0.29 -5.52
C LEU A 67 0.21 -1.07 -5.64
N LEU A 68 -1.09 -1.07 -5.90
CA LEU A 68 -1.86 -2.29 -6.08
C LEU A 68 -1.34 -3.12 -7.27
N SER A 69 -1.10 -2.47 -8.41
CA SER A 69 -0.54 -3.14 -9.59
C SER A 69 0.90 -3.63 -9.36
N SER A 70 1.74 -2.86 -8.65
CA SER A 70 3.08 -3.31 -8.20
C SER A 70 3.02 -4.56 -7.33
N ALA A 71 2.05 -4.65 -6.41
CA ALA A 71 1.85 -5.85 -5.59
C ALA A 71 1.50 -7.07 -6.45
N PHE A 72 0.61 -6.92 -7.44
CA PHE A 72 0.31 -7.99 -8.39
C PHE A 72 1.52 -8.41 -9.22
N ILE A 73 2.37 -7.47 -9.64
CA ILE A 73 3.62 -7.78 -10.35
C ILE A 73 4.55 -8.62 -9.47
N HIS A 74 4.69 -8.28 -8.18
CA HIS A 74 5.49 -9.07 -7.24
C HIS A 74 4.93 -10.47 -7.00
N LEU A 75 3.61 -10.62 -6.89
CA LEU A 75 2.96 -11.92 -6.75
C LEU A 75 3.14 -12.77 -8.01
N ALA A 76 2.97 -12.16 -9.19
CA ALA A 76 3.21 -12.84 -10.47
C ALA A 76 4.68 -13.30 -10.59
N TRP A 77 5.63 -12.47 -10.17
CA TRP A 77 7.05 -12.82 -10.17
C TRP A 77 7.37 -13.98 -9.22
N LEU A 78 6.82 -13.95 -8.00
CA LEU A 78 6.98 -15.05 -7.05
C LEU A 78 6.42 -16.37 -7.58
N GLY A 79 5.27 -16.31 -8.27
CA GLY A 79 4.63 -17.49 -8.85
C GLY A 79 5.33 -18.06 -10.09
N LEU A 80 6.04 -17.22 -10.86
CA LEU A 80 6.61 -17.62 -12.16
C LEU A 80 8.14 -17.78 -12.15
N VAL A 81 8.87 -16.94 -11.41
CA VAL A 81 10.33 -16.82 -11.48
C VAL A 81 11.01 -17.27 -10.19
N GLY A 82 10.45 -16.94 -9.02
CA GLY A 82 10.96 -17.32 -7.71
C GLY A 82 11.44 -16.15 -6.84
N ALA A 83 12.21 -16.44 -5.78
CA ALA A 83 12.48 -15.52 -4.67
C ALA A 83 13.41 -14.32 -4.98
N GLY A 84 13.99 -14.24 -6.18
CA GLY A 84 14.85 -13.13 -6.60
C GLY A 84 14.05 -11.85 -6.88
N LEU A 85 13.64 -11.13 -5.82
CA LEU A 85 12.74 -9.97 -5.90
C LEU A 85 13.39 -8.67 -6.38
N THR A 86 14.72 -8.59 -6.46
CA THR A 86 15.41 -7.33 -6.82
C THR A 86 15.02 -6.81 -8.20
N TRP A 87 14.87 -7.71 -9.19
CA TRP A 87 14.42 -7.36 -10.54
C TRP A 87 12.93 -7.01 -10.60
N ALA A 88 12.09 -7.68 -9.80
CA ALA A 88 10.68 -7.34 -9.66
C ALA A 88 10.49 -5.93 -9.09
N LEU A 89 11.32 -5.54 -8.13
CA LEU A 89 11.31 -4.22 -7.50
C LEU A 89 11.70 -3.12 -8.51
N ALA A 90 12.71 -3.37 -9.34
CA ALA A 90 13.11 -2.46 -10.42
C ALA A 90 12.00 -2.26 -11.47
N ILE A 91 11.30 -3.33 -11.86
CA ILE A 91 10.16 -3.27 -12.78
C ILE A 91 9.02 -2.48 -12.17
N CYS A 92 8.73 -2.68 -10.88
CA CYS A 92 7.68 -1.95 -10.17
C CYS A 92 8.00 -0.47 -10.01
N ALA A 93 9.26 -0.12 -9.75
CA ALA A 93 9.70 1.27 -9.70
C ALA A 93 9.51 1.96 -11.07
N ALA A 94 9.90 1.30 -12.16
CA ALA A 94 9.66 1.79 -13.51
C ALA A 94 8.16 1.96 -13.82
N TRP A 95 7.35 0.98 -13.43
CA TRP A 95 5.89 0.99 -13.60
C TRP A 95 5.22 2.13 -12.82
N MET A 96 5.63 2.36 -11.56
CA MET A 96 5.16 3.47 -10.74
C MET A 96 5.48 4.83 -11.39
N VAL A 97 6.67 5.00 -11.95
CA VAL A 97 7.05 6.25 -12.65
C VAL A 97 6.18 6.47 -13.89
N VAL A 98 5.87 5.40 -14.64
CA VAL A 98 4.99 5.48 -15.81
C VAL A 98 3.57 5.88 -15.38
N LEU A 99 3.00 5.23 -14.36
CA LEU A 99 1.64 5.53 -13.91
C LEU A 99 1.51 6.93 -13.30
N LEU A 100 2.52 7.41 -12.58
CA LEU A 100 2.49 8.77 -12.02
C LEU A 100 2.68 9.85 -13.11
N ARG A 101 3.38 9.53 -14.20
CA ARG A 101 3.65 10.47 -15.31
C ARG A 101 2.54 10.52 -16.36
N TYR A 102 1.96 9.37 -16.70
CA TYR A 102 0.98 9.20 -17.77
C TYR A 102 -0.45 8.94 -17.28
N GLY A 103 -0.62 8.69 -15.97
CA GLY A 103 -1.93 8.63 -15.33
C GLY A 103 -2.70 9.90 -15.61
#